data_AF-A0A835H497-F1
#
_entry.id   AF-A0A835H497-F1
#
_cell.length_a   1.000
_cell.length_b   1.000
_cell.length_c   1.000
_cell.angle_alpha   90.00
_cell.angle_beta   90.00
_cell.angle_gamma   90.00
#
_symmetry.space_group_name_H-M   'P 1'
#
loop_
_entity.id
_entity.type
_entity.pdbx_description
1 polymer ?
#
loop_
_entity_poly.entity_id
_entity_poly.type
_entity_poly.pdbx_seq_one_letter_code
_entity_poly.pdbx_strand_id
1 'polypeptide(L)'
;WLRALFSPRTKSKAGDNQQSYAIEHPEPLLHFALCSGSHSDPAIRMYTPKRVFQELETAKEEYIRATLGIRKEQKILLPKIVENFVKDSGLCPAGVLEMIQQSLPETLRKTLRPFHGKSRKCFEWLPHNFAFRYLISNELVR
;
A
#
# COMPACT_ATOMS: atom_id res chain seq x y z
N TRP A 1 7.16 5.36 30.25
CA TRP A 1 6.29 5.20 29.06
C TRP A 1 6.27 6.43 28.12
N LEU A 2 6.63 7.64 28.56
CA LEU A 2 6.68 8.85 27.71
C LEU A 2 7.97 9.07 26.88
N ARG A 3 9.00 8.21 27.00
CA ARG A 3 10.31 8.44 26.35
C ARG A 3 10.35 8.19 24.83
N ALA A 4 9.31 7.58 24.24
CA ALA A 4 9.26 7.32 22.79
C ALA A 4 8.74 8.52 21.97
N LEU A 5 8.08 9.50 22.60
CA LEU A 5 7.51 10.66 21.90
C LEU A 5 8.54 11.75 21.58
N PHE A 6 9.75 11.63 22.11
CA PHE A 6 10.85 12.57 21.90
C PHE A 6 12.12 11.86 21.45
N SER A 7 12.02 10.88 20.53
CA SER A 7 13.20 10.57 19.72
C SER A 7 13.57 11.87 19.01
N PRO A 8 14.75 12.46 19.25
CA PRO A 8 15.21 13.53 18.38
C PRO A 8 15.20 12.92 16.99
N ARG A 9 14.58 13.59 16.00
CA ARG A 9 14.91 13.29 14.61
C ARG A 9 16.41 13.52 14.52
N THR A 10 17.19 12.45 14.60
CA THR A 10 18.63 12.50 14.35
C THR A 10 18.75 12.90 12.89
N LYS A 11 18.92 14.20 12.64
CA LYS A 11 19.40 14.67 11.35
C LYS A 11 20.72 13.93 11.16
N SER A 12 20.78 13.04 10.17
CA SER A 12 22.01 12.35 9.83
C SER A 12 23.08 13.43 9.64
N LYS A 13 24.20 13.29 10.33
CA LYS A 13 25.30 14.26 10.21
C LYS A 13 25.79 14.21 8.77
N ALA A 14 26.05 15.37 8.16
CA ALA A 14 26.67 15.43 6.85
C ALA A 14 27.98 14.64 6.88
N GLY A 15 28.08 13.58 6.07
CA GLY A 15 29.22 12.66 6.04
C GLY A 15 29.00 11.31 6.72
N ASP A 16 27.78 11.00 7.16
CA ASP A 16 27.42 9.66 7.61
C ASP A 16 27.26 8.73 6.39
N ASN A 17 27.92 7.58 6.38
CA ASN A 17 27.84 6.59 5.28
C ASN A 17 26.41 6.10 5.02
N GLN A 18 25.46 6.36 5.92
CA GLN A 18 24.04 6.08 5.68
C GLN A 18 23.39 7.05 4.68
N GLN A 19 23.91 8.27 4.52
CA GLN A 19 23.38 9.24 3.57
C GLN A 19 23.65 8.82 2.11
N SER A 20 24.72 8.06 1.84
CA SER A 20 25.01 7.57 0.50
C SER A 20 24.04 6.49 -0.01
N TYR A 21 23.24 5.90 0.90
CA TYR A 21 22.18 4.93 0.56
C TYR A 21 20.77 5.52 0.72
N ALA A 22 20.65 6.81 1.00
CA ALA A 22 19.35 7.46 1.12
C ALA A 22 18.67 7.51 -0.25
N ILE A 23 17.36 7.25 -0.28
CA ILE A 23 16.55 7.44 -1.48
C ILE A 23 16.28 8.94 -1.62
N GLU A 24 16.68 9.51 -2.76
CA GLU A 24 16.55 10.95 -3.03
C GLU A 24 15.08 11.41 -3.08
N HIS A 25 14.20 10.54 -3.59
CA HIS A 25 12.78 10.82 -3.78
C HIS A 25 11.95 9.80 -2.99
N PRO A 26 10.92 10.23 -2.23
CA PRO A 26 9.99 9.29 -1.62
C PRO A 26 9.39 8.36 -2.67
N GLU A 27 9.42 7.06 -2.42
CA GLU A 27 8.85 6.03 -3.28
C GLU A 27 7.59 5.45 -2.62
N PRO A 28 6.37 5.88 -3.01
CA PRO A 28 5.13 5.42 -2.37
C PRO A 28 4.92 3.91 -2.46
N LEU A 29 5.43 3.24 -3.49
CA LEU A 29 5.25 1.79 -3.64
C LEU A 29 5.88 0.98 -2.48
N LEU A 30 6.81 1.58 -1.73
CA LEU A 30 7.42 0.94 -0.55
C LEU A 30 6.42 0.60 0.56
N HIS A 31 5.23 1.22 0.57
CA HIS A 31 4.13 0.84 1.47
C HIS A 31 3.70 -0.62 1.32
N PHE A 32 3.94 -1.23 0.14
CA PHE A 32 3.61 -2.63 -0.15
C PHE A 32 4.82 -3.56 -0.07
N ALA A 33 6.01 -3.04 0.23
CA ALA A 33 7.26 -3.80 0.21
C ALA A 33 7.51 -4.57 1.51
N LEU A 34 7.22 -3.93 2.65
CA LEU A 34 7.60 -4.42 3.98
C LEU A 34 6.43 -5.12 4.67
N CYS A 35 6.71 -6.30 5.24
CA CYS A 35 5.77 -7.04 6.08
C CYS A 35 6.34 -7.14 7.50
N SER A 36 5.67 -6.51 8.47
CA SER A 36 6.00 -6.57 9.90
C SER A 36 5.31 -7.73 10.63
N GLY A 37 4.52 -8.54 9.91
CA GLY A 37 3.75 -9.66 10.44
C GLY A 37 2.38 -9.29 10.97
N SER A 38 1.87 -8.10 10.64
CA SER A 38 0.51 -7.70 10.97
C SER A 38 -0.49 -8.25 9.95
N HIS A 39 -1.74 -8.45 10.36
CA HIS A 39 -2.80 -8.92 9.47
C HIS A 39 -3.07 -7.93 8.33
N SER A 40 -2.89 -6.65 8.58
CA SER A 40 -3.00 -5.61 7.56
C SER A 40 -1.76 -5.46 6.69
N ASP A 41 -0.71 -6.25 6.88
CA ASP A 41 0.51 -6.13 6.07
C ASP A 41 0.37 -6.81 4.70
N PRO A 42 1.15 -6.36 3.71
CA PRO A 42 1.29 -7.05 2.43
C PRO A 42 1.91 -8.45 2.59
N ALA A 43 1.78 -9.25 1.54
CA ALA A 43 2.44 -10.55 1.49
C ALA A 43 3.97 -10.39 1.45
N ILE A 44 4.68 -11.29 2.12
CA ILE A 44 6.13 -11.41 2.05
C ILE A 44 6.51 -11.74 0.60
N ARG A 45 7.45 -10.98 0.05
CA ARG A 45 7.96 -11.10 -1.31
C ARG A 45 9.47 -10.85 -1.30
N MET A 46 10.19 -11.51 -2.21
CA MET A 46 11.60 -11.22 -2.48
C MET A 46 11.69 -10.32 -3.71
N TYR A 47 12.52 -9.29 -3.61
CA TYR A 47 12.71 -8.30 -4.68
C TYR A 47 14.08 -8.46 -5.32
N THR A 48 14.15 -8.26 -6.63
CA THR A 48 15.37 -8.30 -7.42
C THR A 48 15.74 -6.90 -7.90
N PRO A 49 17.04 -6.50 -7.84
CA PRO A 49 17.44 -5.16 -8.28
C PRO A 49 17.05 -4.84 -9.73
N LYS A 50 17.00 -5.86 -10.59
CA LYS A 50 16.66 -5.71 -12.02
C LYS A 50 15.19 -5.36 -12.26
N ARG A 51 14.28 -5.77 -11.36
CA ARG A 51 12.83 -5.68 -11.57
C ARG A 51 12.08 -5.09 -10.37
N VAL A 52 12.79 -4.52 -9.39
CA VAL A 52 12.22 -4.05 -8.12
C VAL A 52 10.97 -3.19 -8.32
N PHE A 53 10.97 -2.24 -9.26
CA PHE A 53 9.79 -1.40 -9.51
C PHE A 53 8.59 -2.18 -10.06
N GLN A 54 8.82 -3.13 -10.97
CA GLN A 54 7.76 -3.99 -11.50
C GLN A 54 7.21 -4.93 -10.42
N GLU A 55 8.09 -5.47 -9.58
CA GLU A 55 7.73 -6.36 -8.48
C GLU A 55 6.96 -5.60 -7.38
N LEU A 56 7.31 -4.34 -7.13
CA LEU A 56 6.59 -3.44 -6.22
C LEU A 56 5.20 -3.08 -6.76
N GLU A 57 5.08 -2.77 -8.05
CA GLU A 57 3.78 -2.58 -8.71
C GLU A 57 2.90 -3.82 -8.59
N THR A 58 3.49 -5.00 -8.81
CA THR A 58 2.80 -6.29 -8.66
C THR A 58 2.35 -6.49 -7.21
N ALA A 59 3.21 -6.19 -6.23
CA ALA A 59 2.87 -6.28 -4.81
C ALA A 59 1.70 -5.34 -4.44
N LYS A 60 1.68 -4.11 -4.97
CA LYS A 60 0.55 -3.18 -4.81
C LYS A 60 -0.75 -3.78 -5.36
N GLU A 61 -0.73 -4.25 -6.61
CA GLU A 61 -1.93 -4.78 -7.28
C GLU A 61 -2.50 -6.00 -6.56
N GLU A 62 -1.63 -6.93 -6.16
CA GLU A 62 -2.01 -8.11 -5.38
C GLU A 62 -2.61 -7.73 -4.03
N TYR A 63 -1.98 -6.79 -3.33
CA TYR A 63 -2.47 -6.32 -2.04
C TYR A 63 -3.84 -5.64 -2.14
N ILE A 64 -4.03 -4.75 -3.13
CA ILE A 64 -5.32 -4.12 -3.39
C ILE A 64 -6.37 -5.19 -3.70
N ARG A 65 -6.06 -6.13 -4.58
CA ARG A 65 -6.98 -7.22 -4.95
C ARG A 65 -7.38 -8.08 -3.76
N ALA A 66 -6.44 -8.40 -2.87
CA ALA A 66 -6.67 -9.25 -1.71
C ALA A 66 -7.44 -8.54 -0.57
N THR A 67 -7.40 -7.21 -0.53
CA THR A 67 -7.95 -6.44 0.60
C THR A 67 -9.16 -5.58 0.24
N LEU A 68 -9.48 -5.46 -1.05
CA LEU A 68 -10.64 -4.71 -1.53
C LEU A 68 -11.94 -5.32 -0.99
N GLY A 69 -12.71 -4.51 -0.26
CA GLY A 69 -14.07 -4.83 0.14
C GLY A 69 -15.09 -3.88 -0.48
N ILE A 70 -16.31 -4.35 -0.72
CA ILE A 70 -17.44 -3.51 -1.13
C ILE A 70 -18.61 -3.77 -0.17
N ARG A 71 -19.12 -2.71 0.47
CA ARG A 71 -20.35 -2.79 1.30
C ARG A 71 -21.62 -2.57 0.47
N LYS A 72 -22.76 -3.00 1.02
CA LYS A 72 -24.10 -2.89 0.40
C LYS A 72 -24.49 -1.45 0.06
N GLU A 73 -24.02 -0.48 0.84
CA GLU A 73 -24.24 0.95 0.63
C GLU A 73 -23.34 1.56 -0.48
N GLN A 74 -22.71 0.73 -1.31
CA GLN A 74 -21.74 1.15 -2.31
C GLN A 74 -20.63 2.01 -1.68
N LYS A 75 -19.96 1.46 -0.67
CA LYS A 75 -18.71 1.98 -0.14
C LYS A 75 -17.58 1.02 -0.44
N ILE A 76 -16.46 1.57 -0.89
CA ILE A 76 -15.23 0.83 -1.13
C ILE A 76 -14.42 0.81 0.16
N LEU A 77 -14.09 -0.38 0.65
CA LEU A 77 -13.29 -0.60 1.83
C LEU A 77 -11.84 -0.83 1.43
N LEU A 78 -10.93 -0.07 2.03
CA LEU A 78 -9.49 -0.19 1.78
C LEU A 78 -8.69 -0.12 3.09
N PRO A 79 -7.59 -0.87 3.23
CA PRO A 79 -6.71 -0.77 4.38
C PRO A 79 -5.98 0.59 4.49
N LYS A 80 -5.50 0.90 5.70
CA LYS A 80 -4.68 2.09 6.00
C LYS A 80 -3.43 2.23 5.13
N ILE A 81 -2.81 1.11 4.75
CA ILE A 81 -1.65 1.10 3.84
C ILE A 81 -1.99 1.77 2.50
N VAL A 82 -3.17 1.47 1.93
CA VAL A 82 -3.61 2.10 0.67
C VAL A 82 -3.90 3.58 0.89
N GLU A 83 -4.45 3.97 2.04
CA GLU A 83 -4.67 5.39 2.37
C GLU A 83 -3.35 6.18 2.39
N ASN A 84 -2.30 5.61 2.98
CA ASN A 84 -0.98 6.24 3.04
C ASN A 84 -0.34 6.34 1.65
N PHE A 85 -0.40 5.25 0.86
CA PHE A 85 0.04 5.26 -0.53
C PHE A 85 -0.65 6.36 -1.35
N VAL A 86 -1.97 6.48 -1.23
CA VAL A 86 -2.77 7.48 -1.97
C VAL A 86 -2.36 8.90 -1.58
N LYS A 87 -2.08 9.15 -0.30
CA LYS A 87 -1.61 10.45 0.18
C LYS A 87 -0.23 10.78 -0.37
N ASP A 88 0.70 9.85 -0.28
CA ASP A 88 2.09 10.05 -0.69
C ASP A 88 2.23 10.13 -2.22
N SER A 89 1.33 9.47 -2.96
CA SER A 89 1.26 9.54 -4.43
C SER A 89 0.46 10.74 -4.95
N GLY A 90 -0.19 11.52 -4.08
CA GLY A 90 -1.00 12.68 -4.49
C GLY A 90 -2.25 12.33 -5.31
N LEU A 91 -2.76 11.10 -5.22
CA LEU A 91 -3.86 10.64 -6.06
C LEU A 91 -5.18 11.36 -5.74
N CYS A 92 -5.86 11.81 -6.80
CA CYS A 92 -7.22 12.30 -6.70
C CYS A 92 -8.21 11.12 -6.58
N PRO A 93 -9.47 11.33 -6.16
CA PRO A 93 -10.44 10.25 -5.96
C PRO A 93 -10.68 9.40 -7.21
N ALA A 94 -10.67 10.04 -8.38
CA ALA A 94 -10.78 9.35 -9.67
C ALA A 94 -9.56 8.46 -9.94
N GLY A 95 -8.35 8.97 -9.66
CA GLY A 95 -7.10 8.20 -9.80
C GLY A 95 -7.04 7.00 -8.84
N VAL A 96 -7.58 7.14 -7.62
CA VAL A 96 -7.72 5.99 -6.70
C VAL A 96 -8.65 4.93 -7.30
N LEU A 97 -9.79 5.34 -7.86
CA LEU A 97 -10.71 4.39 -8.47
C LEU A 97 -10.10 3.69 -9.69
N GLU A 98 -9.38 4.44 -10.54
CA GLU A 98 -8.67 3.90 -11.69
C GLU A 98 -7.60 2.88 -11.27
N MET A 99 -6.79 3.20 -10.25
CA MET A 99 -5.81 2.29 -9.68
C MET A 99 -6.44 0.97 -9.20
N ILE A 100 -7.57 1.05 -8.49
CA ILE A 100 -8.30 -0.15 -8.04
C ILE A 100 -8.81 -0.94 -9.25
N GLN A 101 -9.38 -0.26 -10.26
CA GLN A 101 -9.85 -0.91 -11.49
C GLN A 101 -8.71 -1.65 -12.20
N GLN A 102 -7.54 -1.03 -12.33
CA GLN A 102 -6.36 -1.63 -12.97
C GLN A 102 -5.89 -2.88 -12.20
N SER A 103 -5.93 -2.84 -10.87
CA SER A 103 -5.54 -3.95 -9.98
C SER A 103 -6.51 -5.15 -10.04
N LEU A 104 -7.74 -4.97 -10.53
CA LEU A 104 -8.75 -6.03 -10.62
C LEU A 104 -8.76 -6.74 -11.99
N PRO A 105 -9.09 -8.04 -12.02
CA PRO A 105 -9.44 -8.75 -13.24
C PRO A 105 -10.58 -8.06 -14.00
N GLU A 106 -10.57 -8.14 -15.33
CA GLU A 106 -11.54 -7.45 -16.19
C GLU A 106 -13.01 -7.75 -15.85
N THR A 107 -13.28 -8.98 -15.42
CA THR A 107 -14.61 -9.43 -14.98
C THR A 107 -15.12 -8.61 -13.80
N LEU A 108 -14.24 -8.25 -12.86
CA LEU A 108 -14.57 -7.52 -11.64
C LEU A 108 -14.55 -6.00 -11.83
N ARG A 109 -13.87 -5.47 -12.86
CA ARG A 109 -13.84 -4.02 -13.15
C ARG A 109 -15.22 -3.41 -13.33
N LYS A 110 -16.18 -4.19 -13.86
CA LYS A 110 -17.57 -3.75 -14.08
C LYS A 110 -18.31 -3.44 -12.79
N THR A 111 -17.90 -4.03 -11.66
CA THR A 111 -18.49 -3.79 -10.33
C THR A 111 -18.17 -2.38 -9.81
N LEU A 112 -17.13 -1.74 -10.36
CA LEU A 112 -16.67 -0.42 -9.95
C LEU A 112 -17.32 0.73 -10.74
N ARG A 113 -18.09 0.43 -11.81
CA ARG A 113 -18.80 1.44 -12.61
C ARG A 113 -19.71 2.37 -11.77
N PRO A 114 -20.45 1.91 -10.76
CA PRO A 114 -21.30 2.79 -9.93
C PRO A 114 -20.55 3.83 -9.11
N PHE A 115 -19.22 3.77 -9.08
CA PHE A 115 -18.37 4.67 -8.29
C PHE A 115 -17.71 5.76 -9.14
N HIS A 116 -17.85 5.70 -10.46
CA HIS A 116 -17.39 6.75 -11.36
C HIS A 116 -18.11 8.07 -11.06
N GLY A 117 -17.34 9.16 -10.97
CA GLY A 117 -17.86 10.49 -10.62
C GLY A 117 -18.22 10.69 -9.15
N LYS A 118 -18.03 9.69 -8.27
CA LYS A 118 -18.26 9.85 -6.83
C LYS A 118 -17.10 10.57 -6.14
N SER A 119 -17.44 11.30 -5.08
CA SER A 119 -16.48 12.01 -4.22
C SER A 119 -15.69 11.07 -3.30
N ARG A 120 -14.69 11.63 -2.57
CA ARG A 120 -13.90 10.92 -1.53
C ARG A 120 -14.75 10.17 -0.50
N LYS A 121 -16.00 10.57 -0.26
CA LYS A 121 -16.93 9.92 0.69
C LYS A 121 -17.28 8.48 0.31
N CYS A 122 -16.92 8.05 -0.90
CA CYS A 122 -17.03 6.69 -1.38
C CYS A 122 -16.09 5.70 -0.66
N PHE A 123 -14.94 6.17 -0.20
CA PHE A 123 -13.92 5.31 0.41
C PHE A 123 -14.09 5.28 1.93
N GLU A 124 -14.10 4.08 2.49
CA GLU A 124 -14.05 3.83 3.92
C GLU A 124 -12.73 3.14 4.24
N TRP A 125 -11.90 3.81 5.04
CA TRP A 125 -10.58 3.32 5.43
C TRP A 125 -10.70 2.41 6.63
N LEU A 126 -10.28 1.16 6.47
CA LEU A 126 -10.29 0.17 7.54
C LEU A 126 -9.16 0.46 8.54
N PRO A 127 -9.40 0.28 9.85
CA PRO A 127 -8.36 0.39 10.85
C PRO A 127 -7.28 -0.66 10.61
N HIS A 128 -6.05 -0.34 11.03
CA HIS A 128 -4.94 -1.28 10.95
C HIS A 128 -5.15 -2.45 11.92
N ASN A 129 -5.06 -3.68 11.42
CA ASN A 129 -5.18 -4.89 12.22
C ASN A 129 -3.79 -5.43 12.55
N PHE A 130 -3.40 -5.30 13.83
CA PHE A 130 -2.10 -5.73 14.36
C PHE A 130 -2.02 -7.22 14.72
N ALA A 131 -3.10 -7.99 14.55
CA ALA A 131 -3.07 -9.43 14.80
C ALA A 131 -2.00 -10.09 13.92
N PHE A 132 -1.24 -11.03 14.48
CA PHE A 132 -0.13 -11.63 13.76
C PHE A 132 -0.61 -12.48 12.57
N ARG A 133 -0.05 -12.26 11.38
CA ARG A 133 -0.25 -13.09 10.19
C ARG A 133 0.85 -12.87 9.17
N TYR A 134 1.40 -13.95 8.64
CA TYR A 134 2.19 -13.92 7.42
C TYR A 134 1.40 -14.50 6.25
N LEU A 135 1.39 -13.75 5.15
CA LEU A 135 1.04 -14.25 3.84
C LEU A 135 2.33 -14.33 3.04
N ILE A 136 2.61 -15.47 2.43
CA ILE A 136 3.80 -15.66 1.60
C ILE A 136 3.35 -15.60 0.14
N SER A 137 3.97 -14.73 -0.66
CA SER A 137 3.67 -14.68 -2.09
C SER A 137 4.01 -16.03 -2.74
N ASN A 138 3.17 -16.49 -3.66
CA ASN A 138 3.36 -17.78 -4.35
C ASN A 138 4.70 -17.86 -5.10
N GLU A 139 5.31 -16.72 -5.46
CA GLU A 139 6.64 -16.65 -6.07
C GLU A 139 7.74 -17.25 -5.16
N LEU A 140 7.49 -17.33 -3.85
CA LEU A 140 8.42 -17.90 -2.85
C LEU A 140 8.16 -19.37 -2.51
N VAL A 141 7.02 -19.92 -2.95
CA VAL A 141 6.65 -21.32 -2.73
C VAL A 141 7.18 -22.12 -3.92
N ARG A 142 8.45 -22.50 -3.87
CA ARG A 142 9.10 -23.44 -4.81
C ARG A 142 9.27 -24.80 -4.17
#